data_AF-X0ZPL2-F1
#
_entry.id   AF-X0ZPL2-F1
#
_cell.length_a   1.000
_cell.length_b   1.000
_cell.length_c   1.000
_cell.angle_alpha   90.00
_cell.angle_beta   90.00
_cell.angle_gamma   90.00
#
_symmetry.space_group_name_H-M   'P 1'
#
loop_
_entity.id
_entity.type
_entity.pdbx_description
1 polymer ?
#
loop_
_entity_poly.entity_id
_entity_poly.type
_entity_poly.pdbx_seq_one_letter_code
_entity_poly.pdbx_strand_id
1 'polypeptide(L)' 'MERGFIRAEVISYDDMVKCGSLSEAHKKGLLRLEGKSYIVQDGDVITFLFNV' A
#
# COMPACT_ATOMS: atom_id res chain seq x y z
N MET A 1 13.47 4.81 -15.95
CA MET A 1 13.28 4.11 -14.65
C MET A 1 13.60 5.12 -13.56
N GLU A 2 12.56 5.79 -13.09
CA GLU A 2 12.65 7.00 -12.28
C GLU A 2 13.29 6.71 -10.92
N ARG A 3 14.40 7.41 -10.69
CA ARG A 3 15.17 7.41 -9.43
C ARG A 3 14.27 8.05 -8.37
N GLY A 4 13.72 7.26 -7.45
CA GLY A 4 12.89 7.82 -6.36
C GLY A 4 11.92 6.84 -5.69
N PHE A 5 11.65 5.67 -6.27
CA PHE A 5 10.80 4.67 -5.61
C PHE A 5 11.48 4.13 -4.34
N ILE A 6 10.89 4.42 -3.19
CA ILE A 6 11.33 3.86 -1.90
C ILE A 6 10.58 2.56 -1.62
N ARG A 7 9.25 2.64 -1.57
CA ARG A 7 8.38 1.54 -1.12
C ARG A 7 6.95 1.76 -1.60
N ALA A 8 6.19 0.67 -1.73
CA ALA A 8 4.76 0.69 -1.97
C ALA A 8 4.03 0.18 -0.74
N GLU A 9 3.01 0.91 -0.31
CA GLU A 9 2.09 0.50 0.73
C GLU A 9 0.87 -0.15 0.07
N VAL A 10 0.66 -1.44 0.31
CA VAL A 10 -0.41 -2.25 -0.29
C VAL A 10 -1.43 -2.61 0.77
N ILE A 11 -2.71 -2.43 0.45
CA ILE A 11 -3.82 -2.84 1.29
C ILE A 11 -4.95 -3.37 0.40
N SER A 12 -5.60 -4.46 0.81
CA SER A 12 -6.79 -4.97 0.11
C SER A 12 -7.92 -3.96 0.20
N TYR A 13 -8.70 -3.79 -0.87
CA TYR A 13 -9.88 -2.92 -0.89
C TYR A 13 -10.87 -3.26 0.23
N ASP A 14 -11.08 -4.55 0.50
CA ASP A 14 -11.99 -5.02 1.55
C ASP A 14 -11.53 -4.55 2.95
N ASP A 15 -10.23 -4.59 3.21
CA ASP A 15 -9.62 -4.12 4.46
C ASP A 15 -9.64 -2.59 4.57
N MET A 16 -9.42 -1.90 3.45
CA MET A 16 -9.55 -0.44 3.38
C MET A 16 -10.99 0.00 3.70
N VAL A 17 -11.99 -0.67 3.12
CA VAL A 17 -13.42 -0.39 3.36
C VAL A 17 -13.79 -0.71 4.82
N LYS A 18 -13.32 -1.84 5.36
CA LYS A 18 -13.54 -2.21 6.78
C LYS A 18 -12.91 -1.24 7.77
N CYS A 19 -11.79 -0.61 7.41
CA CYS A 19 -11.12 0.36 8.28
C CYS A 19 -11.63 1.80 8.08
N GLY A 20 -12.28 2.11 6.95
CA GLY A 20 -12.77 3.44 6.62
C GLY A 20 -11.68 4.51 6.41
N SER A 21 -10.44 4.26 6.85
CA SER A 21 -9.30 5.17 6.72
C SER A 21 -7.96 4.43 6.70
N LEU A 22 -7.00 4.98 5.94
CA LEU A 22 -5.62 4.45 5.86
C LEU A 22 -4.92 4.48 7.24
N SER A 23 -5.17 5.50 8.05
CA SER A 23 -4.61 5.62 9.40
C SER A 23 -5.04 4.48 10.33
N GLU A 24 -6.31 4.06 10.26
CA GLU A 24 -6.79 2.92 11.03
C GLU A 24 -6.22 1.60 10.52
N ALA A 25 -6.14 1.43 9.19
CA ALA A 25 -5.55 0.23 8.61
C ALA A 25 -4.06 0.10 8.98
N HIS A 26 -3.33 1.22 9.05
CA HIS A 26 -1.94 1.25 9.49
C HIS A 26 -1.82 0.85 10.96
N LYS A 27 -2.69 1.36 11.82
CA LYS A 27 -2.75 0.99 13.25
C LYS A 27 -3.14 -0.48 13.48
N LYS A 28 -3.99 -1.03 12.62
CA LYS A 28 -4.40 -2.45 12.65
C LYS A 28 -3.36 -3.39 12.04
N GLY A 29 -2.29 -2.87 11.44
CA GLY A 29 -1.26 -3.68 10.80
C GLY A 29 -1.73 -4.37 9.51
N LEU A 30 -2.76 -3.83 8.85
CA LEU A 30 -3.31 -4.34 7.60
C LEU A 30 -2.57 -3.81 6.37
N LEU A 31 -1.82 -2.72 6.55
CA LEU A 31 -0.94 -2.16 5.52
C LEU A 31 0.32 -3.00 5.37
N ARG A 32 0.51 -3.52 4.15
CA ARG A 32 1.70 -4.27 3.76
C ARG A 32 2.68 -3.35 3.06
N LEU A 33 3.96 -3.48 3.41
CA LEU A 33 5.03 -2.75 2.75
C LEU A 33 5.66 -3.66 1.72
N GLU A 34 5.42 -3.35 0.46
CA GLU A 34 5.83 -4.14 -0.68
C GLU A 34 6.90 -3.40 -1.51
N GLY A 35 7.86 -4.18 -2.00
CA GLY A 35 8.96 -3.70 -2.81
C GLY A 35 8.65 -3.72 -4.30
N LYS A 36 9.67 -3.44 -5.12
CA LYS A 36 9.56 -3.47 -6.60
C LYS A 36 9.17 -4.82 -7.20
N SER A 37 9.30 -5.91 -6.43
CA SER A 37 9.03 -7.28 -6.87
C SER A 37 7.58 -7.73 -6.62
N TYR A 38 6.74 -6.87 -6.06
CA TYR A 38 5.37 -7.24 -5.74
C TYR A 38 4.48 -7.29 -6.98
N ILE A 39 3.72 -8.37 -7.11
CA ILE A 39 2.74 -8.57 -8.17
C ILE A 39 1.39 -8.09 -7.62
N VAL A 40 0.94 -6.96 -8.16
CA VAL A 40 -0.36 -6.36 -7.85
C VAL A 40 -1.48 -7.33 -8.22
N GLN A 41 -2.43 -7.53 -7.30
CA GLN A 41 -3.63 -8.30 -7.56
C GLN A 41 -4.84 -7.38 -7.72
N ASP A 42 -5.87 -7.89 -8.40
CA ASP A 42 -7.12 -7.16 -8.56
C ASP A 42 -7.78 -6.93 -7.19
N GLY A 43 -8.14 -5.68 -6.90
CA GLY A 43 -8.65 -5.28 -5.59
C GLY A 43 -7.58 -4.82 -4.59
N ASP A 44 -6.30 -4.76 -4.97
CA ASP A 44 -5.27 -4.12 -4.15
C ASP A 44 -5.27 -2.60 -4.34
N VAL A 45 -5.27 -1.88 -3.24
CA VAL A 45 -5.06 -0.44 -3.18
C VAL A 45 -3.61 -0.18 -2.83
N ILE A 46 -2.89 0.49 -3.71
CA ILE A 46 -1.45 0.71 -3.58
C ILE A 46 -1.13 2.20 -3.49
N THR A 47 -0.40 2.58 -2.46
CA THR A 47 0.14 3.92 -2.26
C THR A 47 1.64 3.88 -2.49
N PHE A 48 2.11 4.54 -3.56
CA PHE A 48 3.53 4.60 -3.90
C PHE A 48 4.19 5.78 -3.18
N LEU A 49 5.22 5.52 -2.37
CA LEU A 49 6.02 6.56 -1.74
C LEU A 49 7.29 6.83 -2.55
N PHE A 50 7.36 8.05 -3.07
CA PHE A 50 8.53 8.57 -3.77
C PHE A 50 9.27 9.56 -2.86
N ASN A 51 10.60 9.45 -2.81
CA ASN A 51 11.43 10.55 -2.31
C ASN A 51 11.65 11.53 -3.46
N VAL A 52 11.33 12.80 -3.27
CA VAL A 52 11.71 13.89 -4.18
C VAL A 52 13.08 14.43 -3.83
#